data_AF-A0A016VET8-F1
#
_entry.id   AF-A0A016VET8-F1
#
_cell.length_a   1.000
_cell.length_b   1.000
_cell.length_c   1.000
_cell.angle_alpha   90.00
_cell.angle_beta   90.00
_cell.angle_gamma   90.00
#
_symmetry.space_group_name_H-M   'P 1'
#
loop_
_entity.id
_entity.type
_entity.pdbx_description
1 polymer ?
#
loop_
_entity_poly.entity_id
_entity_poly.type
_entity_poly.pdbx_seq_one_letter_code
_entity_poly.pdbx_strand_id
1 'polypeptide(L)'
;MEACLLRLWFSTNTQDHCTSIPVFTRANHRRLYFGNVYNVTGYIFMNAFAFAGSCTCDSNACCGSLTIKEFLSAKDQYAYTTTAQFPGKTPSDVDQTFYIANVELL
;
A
#
# COMPACT_ATOMS: atom_id res chain seq x y z
N MET A 1 4.34 -13.41 20.21
CA MET A 1 4.36 -12.15 19.44
C MET A 1 2.92 -11.87 19.05
N GLU A 2 2.32 -10.84 19.66
CA GLU A 2 0.99 -10.37 19.27
C GLU A 2 1.05 -9.79 17.86
N ALA A 3 0.12 -10.21 17.01
CA ALA A 3 -0.03 -9.64 15.69
C ALA A 3 -0.75 -8.30 15.84
N CYS A 4 -0.01 -7.20 15.69
CA CYS A 4 -0.60 -5.87 15.58
C CYS A 4 -1.41 -5.80 14.27
N LEU A 5 -2.72 -5.59 14.39
CA LEU A 5 -3.62 -5.43 13.23
C LEU A 5 -3.54 -3.99 12.75
N LEU A 6 -3.29 -3.82 11.46
CA LEU A 6 -3.24 -2.52 10.80
C LEU A 6 -4.33 -2.43 9.74
N ARG A 7 -5.05 -1.31 9.73
CA ARG A 7 -5.95 -0.94 8.65
C ARG A 7 -5.30 0.11 7.75
N LEU A 8 -5.16 -0.22 6.47
CA LEU A 8 -4.60 0.66 5.46
C LEU A 8 -5.73 1.36 4.70
N TRP A 9 -5.62 2.67 4.56
CA TRP A 9 -6.57 3.49 3.81
C TRP A 9 -5.90 4.05 2.57
N PHE A 10 -6.48 3.77 1.41
CA PHE A 10 -6.00 4.22 0.10
C PHE A 10 -6.94 5.29 -0.46
N SER A 11 -6.47 6.05 -1.45
CA SER A 11 -7.37 6.94 -2.18
C SER A 11 -8.29 6.13 -3.09
N THR A 12 -9.55 6.55 -3.26
CA THR A 12 -10.46 5.94 -4.25
C THR A 12 -10.38 6.63 -5.60
N ASN A 13 -9.72 7.78 -5.70
CA ASN A 13 -9.62 8.59 -6.92
C ASN A 13 -8.16 8.79 -7.31
N THR A 14 -7.92 8.95 -8.60
CA THR A 14 -6.65 9.49 -9.09
C THR A 14 -6.52 10.96 -8.71
N GLN A 15 -5.31 11.49 -8.74
CA GLN A 15 -5.01 12.90 -8.48
C GLN A 15 -4.20 13.45 -9.66
N ASP A 16 -4.60 14.60 -10.19
CA ASP A 16 -4.05 15.14 -11.45
C ASP A 16 -2.56 15.49 -11.34
N HIS A 17 -2.11 15.85 -10.13
CA HIS A 17 -0.74 16.24 -9.84
C HIS A 17 0.07 15.14 -9.14
N CYS A 18 -0.45 13.92 -9.08
CA CYS A 18 0.23 12.79 -8.44
C CYS A 18 0.32 11.59 -9.39
N THR A 19 1.43 10.87 -9.29
CA THR A 19 1.53 9.54 -9.90
C THR A 19 0.68 8.55 -9.12
N SER A 20 -0.58 8.42 -9.53
CA SER A 20 -1.56 7.51 -8.94
C SER A 20 -1.27 6.07 -9.40
N ILE A 21 -1.06 5.18 -8.44
CA ILE A 21 -0.70 3.78 -8.66
C ILE A 21 -1.88 2.91 -8.23
N PRO A 22 -2.57 2.24 -9.17
CA PRO A 22 -3.69 1.37 -8.83
C PRO A 22 -3.24 0.17 -8.01
N VAL A 23 -4.07 -0.20 -7.03
CA VAL A 23 -3.82 -1.29 -6.09
C VAL A 23 -4.67 -2.50 -6.46
N PHE A 24 -4.01 -3.64 -6.55
CA PHE A 24 -4.61 -4.93 -6.88
C PHE A 24 -4.35 -5.95 -5.78
N THR A 25 -5.17 -7.00 -5.75
CA THR A 25 -4.95 -8.19 -4.94
C THR A 25 -5.21 -9.45 -5.76
N ARG A 26 -5.02 -10.63 -5.16
CA ARG A 26 -5.41 -11.92 -5.73
C ARG A 26 -6.33 -12.64 -4.75
N ALA A 27 -7.28 -13.41 -5.27
CA ALA A 27 -8.20 -14.20 -4.43
C ALA A 27 -7.42 -15.08 -3.45
N ASN A 28 -7.76 -15.03 -2.17
CA ASN A 28 -7.09 -15.77 -1.08
C ASN A 28 -5.64 -15.37 -0.79
N HIS A 29 -5.14 -14.25 -1.32
CA HIS A 29 -3.82 -13.72 -0.98
C HIS A 29 -3.95 -12.39 -0.22
N ARG A 30 -3.11 -12.20 0.82
CA ARG A 30 -3.03 -10.93 1.56
C ARG A 30 -2.09 -9.89 0.93
N ARG A 31 -1.33 -10.29 -0.09
CA ARG A 31 -0.40 -9.41 -0.79
C ARG A 31 -1.17 -8.42 -1.67
N LEU A 32 -0.74 -7.16 -1.60
CA LEU A 32 -1.13 -6.07 -2.48
C LEU A 32 -0.12 -5.96 -3.63
N TYR A 33 -0.63 -5.63 -4.81
CA TYR A 33 0.15 -5.47 -6.02
C TYR A 33 -0.09 -4.07 -6.58
N PHE A 34 0.97 -3.38 -6.95
CA PHE A 34 0.93 -1.95 -7.24
C PHE A 34 1.26 -1.69 -8.71
N GLY A 35 0.36 -1.02 -9.43
CA GLY A 35 0.58 -0.54 -10.79
C GLY A 35 -0.19 -1.28 -11.88
N ASN A 36 -0.29 -0.62 -13.03
CA ASN A 36 -1.07 -1.10 -14.19
C ASN A 36 -0.60 -2.43 -14.78
N VAL A 37 0.62 -2.87 -14.48
CA VAL A 37 1.15 -4.17 -14.92
C VAL A 37 0.30 -5.34 -14.41
N TYR A 38 -0.44 -5.12 -13.31
CA TYR A 38 -1.34 -6.08 -12.69
C TYR A 38 -2.79 -5.95 -13.16
N ASN A 39 -3.09 -5.07 -14.12
CA ASN A 39 -4.40 -5.03 -14.77
C ASN A 39 -4.54 -6.13 -15.83
N VAL A 40 -4.41 -7.38 -15.36
CA VAL A 40 -4.46 -8.59 -16.18
C VAL A 40 -5.28 -9.65 -15.44
N THR A 41 -5.72 -10.67 -16.17
CA THR A 41 -6.51 -11.78 -15.60
C THR A 41 -5.82 -12.41 -14.39
N GLY A 42 -6.59 -12.66 -13.33
CA GLY A 42 -6.11 -13.28 -12.09
C GLY A 42 -5.79 -12.29 -10.96
N TYR A 43 -5.80 -10.99 -11.25
CA TYR A 43 -5.71 -9.91 -10.28
C TYR A 43 -7.04 -9.16 -10.19
N ILE A 44 -7.32 -8.64 -9.00
CA ILE A 44 -8.57 -7.95 -8.66
C ILE A 44 -8.20 -6.51 -8.32
N PHE A 45 -8.69 -5.55 -9.11
CA PHE A 45 -8.55 -4.15 -8.78
C PHE A 45 -9.36 -3.82 -7.53
N MET A 46 -8.72 -3.18 -6.56
CA MET A 46 -9.32 -2.90 -5.25
C MET A 46 -10.14 -1.60 -5.22
N ASN A 47 -10.34 -0.95 -6.37
CA ASN A 47 -10.89 0.40 -6.45
C ASN A 47 -10.12 1.39 -5.55
N ALA A 48 -8.79 1.28 -5.59
CA ALA A 48 -7.89 1.96 -4.67
C ALA A 48 -6.60 2.38 -5.37
N PHE A 49 -6.04 3.51 -4.94
CA PHE A 49 -4.81 4.09 -5.45
C PHE A 49 -3.86 4.43 -4.29
N ALA A 50 -2.60 4.03 -4.46
CA ALA A 50 -1.45 4.53 -3.71
C ALA A 50 -0.70 5.55 -4.58
N PHE A 51 0.35 6.19 -4.04
CA PHE A 51 1.14 7.16 -4.78
C PHE A 51 2.64 6.84 -4.71
N ALA A 52 3.37 7.15 -5.79
CA ALA A 52 4.82 6.94 -5.88
C ALA A 52 5.64 7.90 -4.98
N GLY A 53 5.04 9.01 -4.57
CA GLY A 53 5.70 10.10 -3.86
C GLY A 53 4.69 10.94 -3.08
N SER A 54 5.19 11.82 -2.21
CA SER A 54 4.37 12.87 -1.62
C SER A 54 3.87 13.80 -2.72
N CYS A 55 2.60 14.19 -2.67
CA CYS A 55 2.04 15.14 -3.61
C CYS A 55 1.03 16.06 -2.93
N THR A 56 0.84 17.25 -3.49
CA THR A 56 -0.22 18.16 -3.09
C THR A 56 -1.53 17.67 -3.69
N CYS A 57 -2.51 17.50 -2.84
CA CYS A 57 -3.77 16.87 -3.18
C CYS A 57 -4.72 17.92 -3.73
N ASP A 58 -5.61 17.50 -4.61
CA ASP A 58 -6.69 18.36 -5.07
C ASP A 58 -7.56 18.76 -3.87
N SER A 59 -8.24 19.90 -3.96
CA SER A 59 -9.06 20.40 -2.84
C SER A 59 -10.10 19.36 -2.42
N ASN A 60 -10.14 19.04 -1.12
CA ASN A 60 -10.98 17.99 -0.50
C ASN A 60 -10.67 16.54 -0.92
N ALA A 61 -9.54 16.29 -1.58
CA ALA A 61 -9.15 14.93 -1.94
C ALA A 61 -8.50 14.16 -0.77
N CYS A 62 -8.79 12.86 -0.72
CA CYS A 62 -8.14 11.93 0.20
C CYS A 62 -6.90 11.34 -0.51
N CYS A 63 -5.72 11.81 -0.14
CA CYS A 63 -4.46 11.55 -0.86
C CYS A 63 -3.39 10.98 0.07
N GLY A 64 -2.33 10.43 -0.51
CA GLY A 64 -1.28 9.75 0.24
C GLY A 64 -0.36 10.68 1.01
N SER A 65 -0.50 10.72 2.33
CA SER A 65 0.43 11.47 3.22
C SER A 65 1.30 10.56 4.09
N LEU A 66 0.88 9.31 4.29
CA LEU A 66 1.61 8.33 5.09
C LEU A 66 2.31 7.33 4.20
N THR A 67 3.52 6.93 4.60
CA THR A 67 4.31 5.94 3.87
C THR A 67 4.10 4.54 4.40
N ILE A 68 4.00 3.58 3.49
CA ILE A 68 4.03 2.15 3.80
C ILE A 68 5.09 1.45 2.96
N LYS A 69 5.57 0.33 3.49
CA LYS A 69 6.48 -0.58 2.80
C LYS A 69 6.10 -2.03 3.07
N GLU A 70 6.34 -2.89 2.09
CA GLU A 70 6.12 -4.33 2.20
C GLU A 70 7.34 -5.01 2.83
N PHE A 71 7.10 -5.83 3.85
CA PHE A 71 8.11 -6.62 4.55
C PHE A 71 7.74 -8.10 4.53
N LEU A 72 8.76 -8.95 4.51
CA LEU A 72 8.60 -10.38 4.68
C LEU A 72 8.44 -10.70 6.16
N SER A 73 7.32 -11.34 6.51
CA SER A 73 7.12 -11.99 7.80
C SER A 73 7.46 -13.48 7.71
N ALA A 74 7.72 -14.12 8.84
CA ALA A 74 7.95 -15.56 8.89
C ALA A 74 6.80 -16.33 8.21
N LYS A 75 7.14 -17.39 7.47
CA LYS A 75 6.23 -18.24 6.67
C LYS A 75 5.67 -17.58 5.40
N ASP A 76 6.48 -16.81 4.68
CA ASP A 76 6.12 -16.18 3.38
C ASP A 76 4.87 -15.30 3.43
N GLN A 77 4.60 -14.72 4.60
CA GLN A 77 3.50 -13.78 4.77
C GLN A 77 4.00 -12.36 4.53
N TYR A 78 3.33 -11.63 3.64
CA TYR A 78 3.60 -10.23 3.37
C TYR A 78 2.88 -9.35 4.40
N ALA A 79 3.60 -8.40 4.97
CA ALA A 79 3.06 -7.41 5.88
C ALA A 79 3.36 -6.00 5.37
N TYR A 80 2.44 -5.08 5.58
CA TYR A 80 2.59 -3.66 5.25
C TYR A 80 2.59 -2.86 6.54
N THR A 81 3.51 -1.93 6.66
CA THR A 81 3.64 -1.08 7.84
C THR A 81 4.34 0.22 7.47
N THR A 82 4.21 1.23 8.33
CA THR A 82 5.06 2.41 8.25
C THR A 82 6.51 2.03 8.60
N THR A 83 7.49 2.71 8.00
CA THR A 83 8.92 2.43 8.22
C THR A 83 9.37 2.61 9.67
N ALA A 84 8.66 3.45 10.44
CA ALA A 84 8.98 3.71 11.85
C ALA A 84 8.63 2.56 12.80
N GLN A 85 7.72 1.66 12.42
CA GLN A 85 7.09 0.71 13.35
C GLN A 85 7.83 -0.62 13.51
N PHE A 86 8.82 -0.94 12.68
CA PHE A 86 9.50 -2.25 12.74
C PHE A 86 11.01 -2.19 12.47
N PRO A 87 11.83 -1.75 13.44
CA PRO A 87 13.26 -2.00 13.38
C PRO A 87 13.55 -3.51 13.35
N GLY A 88 14.35 -3.96 12.38
CA GLY A 88 14.83 -5.35 12.31
C GLY A 88 14.05 -6.31 11.40
N LYS A 89 13.09 -5.83 10.59
CA LYS A 89 12.46 -6.67 9.54
C LYS A 89 13.18 -6.53 8.20
N THR A 90 13.32 -7.65 7.49
CA THR A 90 13.88 -7.68 6.14
C THR A 90 12.86 -7.11 5.14
N PRO A 91 13.22 -6.08 4.36
CA PRO A 91 12.40 -5.63 3.25
C PRO A 91 12.05 -6.77 2.31
N SER A 92 10.86 -6.71 1.71
CA SER A 92 10.55 -7.58 0.57
C SER A 92 11.44 -7.24 -0.63
N ASP A 93 11.44 -8.14 -1.60
CA ASP A 93 12.06 -7.96 -2.92
C ASP A 93 11.56 -6.73 -3.69
N VAL A 94 10.37 -6.24 -3.34
CA VAL A 94 9.74 -5.07 -3.97
C VAL A 94 10.39 -3.75 -3.53
N ASP A 95 11.11 -3.71 -2.39
CA ASP A 95 11.86 -2.57 -1.79
C ASP A 95 11.36 -1.14 -2.09
N GLN A 96 10.05 -0.97 -2.27
CA GLN A 96 9.44 0.28 -2.73
C GLN A 96 8.58 0.87 -1.61
N THR A 97 8.68 2.18 -1.45
CA THR A 97 7.82 2.95 -0.55
C THR A 97 6.63 3.47 -1.33
N PHE A 98 5.43 3.31 -0.76
CA PHE A 98 4.19 3.85 -1.31
C PHE A 98 3.56 4.82 -0.33
N TYR A 99 2.88 5.83 -0.87
CA TYR A 99 2.15 6.82 -0.10
C TYR A 99 0.66 6.49 -0.12
N ILE A 100 0.03 6.45 1.05
CA ILE A 100 -1.37 6.09 1.25
C ILE A 100 -2.06 7.08 2.18
N ALA A 101 -3.39 7.10 2.16
CA ALA A 101 -4.17 8.13 2.82
C ALA A 101 -4.07 8.06 4.34
N ASN A 102 -4.15 6.86 4.93
CA ASN A 102 -4.04 6.69 6.38
C ASN A 102 -3.62 5.26 6.78
N VAL A 103 -3.12 5.12 8.00
CA VAL A 103 -2.83 3.85 8.68
C VAL A 103 -3.41 3.92 10.08
N GLU A 104 -4.24 2.96 10.45
CA GLU A 104 -4.86 2.88 11.77
C GLU A 104 -4.50 1.57 12.47
N LEU A 105 -4.16 1.66 13.76
CA LEU A 105 -3.93 0.51 14.63
C LEU A 105 -5.28 0.01 15.15
N LEU A 106 -5.54 -1.28 15.01
CA LEU A 106 -6.74 -1.95 15.51
C LEU A 106 -6.48 -2.71 16.82
#